data_AF-A0A2S9GL28-F1
#
_entry.id   AF-A0A2S9GL28-F1
#
_cell.length_a   1.000
_cell.length_b   1.000
_cell.length_c   1.000
_cell.angle_alpha   90.00
_cell.angle_beta   90.00
_cell.angle_gamma   90.00
#
_symmetry.space_group_name_H-M   'P 1'
#
loop_
_entity.id
_entity.type
_entity.pdbx_description
1 polymer ?
#
loop_
_entity_poly.entity_id
_entity_poly.type
_entity_poly.pdbx_seq_one_letter_code
_entity_poly.pdbx_strand_id
1 'polypeptide(L)'
;QVVSLIKIDVEGHELQVLEGAVELITAAQPIIVFEQGKDAFFEGTSDVIDFLRERNYRFFTIQSNFYLGRGFVAMSISLLWR
;
A
#
# COMPACT_ATOMS: atom_id res chain seq x y z
N GLN A 1 -18.08 -11.43 13.48
CA GLN A 1 -17.87 -10.60 12.28
C GLN A 1 -16.47 -10.92 11.76
N VAL A 2 -16.31 -11.20 10.47
CA VAL A 2 -14.99 -11.54 9.88
C VAL A 2 -14.43 -10.27 9.23
N VAL A 3 -13.18 -9.94 9.50
CA VAL A 3 -12.49 -8.82 8.84
C VAL A 3 -12.23 -9.22 7.40
N SER A 4 -12.74 -8.45 6.44
CA SER A 4 -12.62 -8.77 5.00
C SER A 4 -11.65 -7.84 4.26
N LEU A 5 -11.26 -6.72 4.85
CA LEU A 5 -10.40 -5.71 4.24
C LEU A 5 -9.56 -5.01 5.31
N ILE A 6 -8.28 -4.79 5.02
CA ILE A 6 -7.36 -3.98 5.82
C ILE A 6 -6.67 -2.99 4.88
N LYS A 7 -6.69 -1.70 5.22
CA LYS A 7 -5.81 -0.68 4.62
C LYS A 7 -4.65 -0.41 5.58
N ILE A 8 -3.43 -0.43 5.06
CA ILE A 8 -2.19 -0.14 5.79
C ILE A 8 -1.52 1.05 5.11
N ASP A 9 -1.24 2.10 5.87
CA ASP A 9 -0.73 3.38 5.38
C ASP A 9 0.12 3.96 6.52
N VAL A 10 1.39 3.53 6.59
CA VAL A 10 2.22 3.64 7.81
C VAL A 10 3.66 4.08 7.56
N GLU A 11 3.91 4.83 6.50
CA GLU A 11 5.21 5.50 6.22
C GLU A 11 6.43 4.55 6.31
N GLY A 12 6.32 3.30 5.85
CA GLY A 12 7.44 2.35 5.79
C GLY A 12 7.46 1.28 6.89
N HIS A 13 6.45 1.24 7.76
CA HIS A 13 6.32 0.24 8.84
C HIS A 13 5.33 -0.89 8.51
N GLU A 14 5.09 -1.16 7.22
CA GLU A 14 4.05 -2.10 6.78
C GLU A 14 4.33 -3.53 7.27
N LEU A 15 5.60 -3.96 7.27
CA LEU A 15 5.97 -5.30 7.73
C LEU A 15 5.63 -5.50 9.21
N GLN A 16 5.98 -4.54 10.07
CA GLN A 16 5.74 -4.60 11.50
C GLN A 16 4.24 -4.63 11.83
N VAL A 17 3.43 -3.90 11.05
CA VAL A 17 1.97 -3.97 11.16
C VAL A 17 1.46 -5.37 10.82
N LEU A 18 1.98 -5.98 9.74
CA LEU A 18 1.58 -7.32 9.30
C LEU A 18 2.02 -8.42 10.27
N GLU A 19 3.21 -8.30 10.86
CA GLU A 19 3.70 -9.19 11.92
C GLU A 19 2.79 -9.12 13.15
N GLY A 20 2.43 -7.90 13.59
CA GLY A 20 1.49 -7.71 14.70
C GLY A 20 0.08 -8.20 14.40
N ALA A 21 -0.32 -8.24 13.13
CA ALA A 21 -1.63 -8.71 12.67
C ALA A 21 -1.64 -10.19 12.23
N VAL A 22 -0.56 -10.94 12.46
CA VAL A 22 -0.36 -12.27 11.86
C VAL A 22 -1.50 -13.26 12.14
N GLU A 23 -2.02 -13.28 13.36
CA GLU A 23 -3.14 -14.15 13.75
C GLU A 23 -4.41 -13.83 12.96
N LEU A 24 -4.71 -12.53 12.82
CA LEU A 24 -5.89 -12.03 12.11
C LEU A 24 -5.82 -12.38 10.62
N ILE A 25 -4.69 -12.05 9.97
CA ILE A 25 -4.55 -12.24 8.52
C ILE A 25 -4.45 -13.73 8.15
N THR A 26 -3.96 -14.58 9.06
CA THR A 26 -3.93 -16.03 8.87
C THR A 26 -5.33 -16.63 8.99
N ALA A 27 -6.12 -16.19 9.99
CA ALA A 27 -7.45 -16.72 10.23
C ALA A 27 -8.51 -16.20 9.22
N ALA A 28 -8.44 -14.93 8.84
CA ALA A 28 -9.50 -14.26 8.07
C ALA A 28 -9.18 -14.07 6.58
N GLN A 29 -7.91 -14.13 6.19
CA GLN A 29 -7.45 -13.90 4.81
C GLN A 29 -8.08 -12.64 4.14
N PRO A 30 -8.09 -11.46 4.80
CA PRO A 30 -8.71 -10.26 4.27
C PRO A 30 -7.99 -9.75 3.03
N ILE A 31 -8.64 -8.94 2.19
CA ILE A 31 -7.91 -8.15 1.19
C ILE A 31 -7.02 -7.13 1.94
N ILE A 32 -5.76 -7.01 1.53
CA ILE A 32 -4.81 -6.07 2.13
C ILE A 32 -4.42 -5.04 1.08
N VAL A 33 -4.63 -3.76 1.39
CA VAL A 33 -4.22 -2.62 0.56
C VAL A 33 -3.14 -1.87 1.32
N PHE A 34 -1.96 -1.75 0.73
CA PHE A 34 -0.83 -1.06 1.35
C PHE A 34 -0.04 -0.26 0.31
N GLU A 35 0.67 0.75 0.78
CA GLU A 35 1.58 1.54 -0.03
C GLU A 35 3.00 0.96 0.06
N GLN A 36 3.71 0.91 -1.06
CA GLN A 36 5.08 0.44 -1.10
C GLN A 36 5.92 1.44 -1.89
N GLY A 37 6.91 2.04 -1.22
CA GLY A 37 7.90 2.90 -1.86
C GLY A 37 8.80 2.11 -2.81
N LYS A 38 9.27 2.75 -3.89
CA LYS A 38 10.17 2.12 -4.87
C LYS A 38 11.47 1.62 -4.22
N ASP A 39 11.96 2.35 -3.22
CA ASP A 39 13.23 2.06 -2.55
C ASP A 39 13.15 0.84 -1.64
N ALA A 40 11.95 0.38 -1.33
CA ALA A 40 11.73 -0.82 -0.53
C ALA A 40 11.77 -2.11 -1.37
N PHE A 41 12.00 -2.00 -2.69
CA PHE A 41 12.15 -3.16 -3.57
C PHE A 41 13.63 -3.53 -3.75
N PHE A 42 13.93 -4.81 -3.53
CA PHE A 42 15.22 -5.43 -3.87
C PHE A 42 14.95 -6.64 -4.76
N GLU A 43 15.64 -6.72 -5.90
CA GLU A 43 15.48 -7.81 -6.89
C GLU A 43 14.01 -8.10 -7.31
N GLY A 44 13.16 -7.07 -7.29
CA GLY A 44 11.76 -7.18 -7.72
C GLY A 44 10.78 -7.67 -6.66
N THR A 45 11.22 -7.82 -5.41
CA THR A 45 10.35 -8.11 -4.26
C THR A 45 10.62 -7.15 -3.11
N SER A 46 9.88 -7.27 -2.01
CA SER A 46 10.12 -6.58 -0.74
C SER A 46 9.79 -7.53 0.42
N ASP A 47 10.28 -7.22 1.62
CA ASP A 47 10.00 -8.04 2.81
C ASP A 47 8.48 -8.19 3.05
N VAL A 48 7.72 -7.13 2.78
CA VAL A 48 6.24 -7.13 2.86
C VAL A 48 5.62 -8.12 1.87
N ILE A 49 6.11 -8.10 0.61
CA ILE A 49 5.62 -9.00 -0.43
C ILE A 49 6.00 -10.44 -0.11
N ASP A 50 7.23 -10.70 0.34
CA ASP A 50 7.68 -12.04 0.70
C ASP A 50 6.87 -12.60 1.86
N PHE A 51 6.69 -11.81 2.93
CA PHE A 51 5.88 -12.16 4.09
C PHE A 51 4.44 -12.55 3.70
N LEU A 52 3.80 -11.76 2.84
CA LEU A 52 2.44 -12.02 2.38
C LEU A 52 2.38 -13.21 1.41
N ARG A 53 3.39 -13.39 0.56
CA ARG A 53 3.47 -14.52 -0.39
C ARG A 53 3.55 -15.86 0.34
N GLU A 54 4.35 -15.96 1.40
CA GLU A 54 4.41 -17.14 2.28
C GLU A 54 3.05 -17.51 2.89
N ARG A 55 2.15 -16.54 3.00
CA ARG A 55 0.80 -16.68 3.56
C ARG A 55 -0.28 -16.81 2.48
N ASN A 56 0.12 -17.18 1.25
CA ASN A 56 -0.74 -17.45 0.10
C ASN A 56 -1.51 -16.23 -0.44
N TYR A 57 -1.03 -15.02 -0.16
CA TYR A 57 -1.58 -13.81 -0.80
C TYR A 57 -1.16 -13.71 -2.26
N ARG A 58 -2.07 -13.18 -3.08
CA ARG A 58 -1.83 -12.83 -4.48
C ARG A 58 -1.79 -11.31 -4.62
N PHE A 59 -0.93 -10.82 -5.49
CA PHE A 59 -0.64 -9.39 -5.62
C PHE A 59 -1.22 -8.83 -6.90
N PHE A 60 -1.76 -7.63 -6.79
CA PHE A 60 -2.17 -6.78 -7.90
C PHE A 60 -1.63 -5.38 -7.64
N THR A 61 -1.11 -4.73 -8.68
CA THR A 61 -0.65 -3.35 -8.58
C THR A 61 -1.70 -2.42 -9.19
N ILE A 62 -2.01 -1.34 -8.49
CA ILE A 62 -2.88 -0.29 -9.01
C ILE A 62 -1.99 0.76 -9.63
N GLN A 63 -1.96 0.83 -10.96
CA GLN A 63 -1.30 1.91 -11.68
C GLN A 63 -2.28 3.07 -11.85
N SER A 64 -2.07 4.15 -11.11
CA SER A 64 -2.75 5.41 -11.37
C SER A 64 -2.01 6.15 -12.50
N ASN A 65 -2.67 6.34 -13.64
CA ASN A 65 -2.20 7.28 -14.65
C ASN A 65 -2.38 8.69 -14.09
N PHE A 66 -1.39 9.16 -13.33
CA PHE A 66 -1.40 10.49 -12.74
C PHE A 66 -1.25 11.52 -13.85
N TYR A 67 -2.37 12.05 -14.36
CA TYR A 67 -2.39 13.21 -15.23
C TYR A 67 -2.02 14.46 -14.42
N LEU A 68 -0.72 14.64 -14.18
CA LEU A 68 -0.11 15.77 -13.47
C LEU A 68 -0.57 17.15 -14.00
N GLY A 69 -1.07 17.20 -15.24
CA GLY A 69 -1.49 18.43 -15.93
C GLY A 69 -2.67 19.19 -15.32
N ARG A 70 -3.58 18.56 -14.56
CA ARG A 70 -4.72 19.29 -13.94
C ARG A 70 -4.44 19.81 -12.53
N GLY A 71 -3.68 19.07 -11.72
CA GLY A 71 -3.39 19.44 -10.33
C GLY A 71 -2.42 20.62 -10.22
N PHE A 72 -1.40 20.67 -11.08
CA PHE A 72 -0.39 21.73 -11.02
C PHE A 72 -0.97 23.10 -11.42
N VAL A 73 -1.81 23.15 -12.47
CA VAL A 73 -2.49 24.39 -12.90
C VAL A 73 -3.44 24.89 -11.81
N ALA A 74 -4.24 24.01 -11.20
CA ALA A 74 -5.13 24.39 -10.12
C ALA A 74 -4.38 24.94 -8.89
N MET A 75 -3.24 24.33 -8.55
CA MET A 75 -2.38 24.77 -7.45
C MET A 75 -1.66 26.09 -7.74
N SER A 76 -1.18 26.30 -8.98
CA SER A 76 -0.58 27.58 -9.38
C SER A 76 -1.60 28.72 -9.41
N ILE A 77 -2.84 28.46 -9.87
CA ILE A 77 -3.91 29.47 -9.87
C ILE A 77 -4.32 29.85 -8.44
N SER A 78 -4.44 28.89 -7.52
CA SER A 78 -4.81 29.18 -6.13
C SER A 78 -3.75 29.98 -5.37
N LEU A 79 -2.47 29.83 -5.73
CA LEU A 79 -1.35 30.63 -5.19
C LEU A 79 -1.31 32.06 -5.75
N LEU A 80 -1.78 32.27 -6.99
CA LEU A 80 -1.86 33.59 -7.62
C LEU A 80 -3.09 34.42 -7.19
N TRP A 81 -4.07 33.79 -6.53
CA TRP A 81 -5.28 34.42 -6.00
C TRP A 81 -5.22 34.66 -4.48
N ARG A 82 -4.03 34.55 -3.87
CA ARG A 82 -3.73 35.06 -2.52
C ARG A 82 -2.98 36.38 -2.61
#